data_AF-A0A945VRT1-F1
#
_entry.id   AF-A0A945VRT1-F1
#
_cell.length_a   1.000
_cell.length_b   1.000
_cell.length_c   1.000
_cell.angle_alpha   90.00
_cell.angle_beta   90.00
_cell.angle_gamma   90.00
#
_symmetry.space_group_name_H-M   'P 1'
#
loop_
_entity.id
_entity.type
_entity.pdbx_description
1 polymer ?
#
loop_
_entity_poly.entity_id
_entity_poly.type
_entity_poly.pdbx_seq_one_letter_code
_entity_poly.pdbx_strand_id
1 'polypeptide(L)'
;MSFLSKFLDWGLNGNVWIWFHMLFGGIGARIGVEFFSKIETFFIILFLALIWEVVEFIWDGGKEGMIKIYGSLEHWFYDSLGDVVGAMWIALLVIY
;
A
#
# COMPACT_ATOMS: atom_id res chain seq x y z
N MET A 1 -2.06 0.21 -22.21
CA MET A 1 -0.89 0.72 -21.44
C MET A 1 -0.03 -0.47 -21.02
N SER A 2 1.30 -0.30 -20.99
CA SER A 2 2.22 -1.31 -20.45
C SER A 2 2.05 -1.41 -18.92
N PHE A 3 2.58 -2.47 -18.30
CA PHE A 3 2.60 -2.62 -16.85
C PHE A 3 3.16 -1.38 -16.14
N LEU A 4 4.35 -0.92 -16.58
CA LEU A 4 5.01 0.25 -15.99
C LEU A 4 4.14 1.51 -16.11
N SER A 5 3.53 1.74 -17.27
CA SER A 5 2.64 2.90 -17.45
C SER A 5 1.41 2.80 -16.54
N LYS A 6 0.77 1.63 -16.43
CA LYS A 6 -0.35 1.45 -15.48
C LYS A 6 0.08 1.68 -14.04
N PHE A 7 1.24 1.17 -13.63
CA PHE A 7 1.72 1.36 -12.27
C PHE A 7 2.05 2.83 -11.96
N LEU A 8 2.73 3.53 -12.87
CA LEU A 8 3.03 4.96 -12.68
C LEU A 8 1.76 5.82 -12.67
N ASP A 9 0.83 5.54 -13.59
CA ASP A 9 -0.38 6.35 -13.74
C ASP A 9 -1.43 6.04 -12.67
N TRP A 10 -1.71 4.77 -12.40
CA TRP A 10 -2.75 4.35 -11.47
C TRP A 10 -2.23 4.12 -10.06
N GLY A 11 -1.06 3.49 -9.90
CA GLY A 11 -0.52 3.18 -8.58
C GLY A 11 0.18 4.35 -7.89
N LEU A 12 0.70 5.33 -8.64
CA LEU A 12 1.44 6.46 -8.05
C LEU A 12 0.75 7.80 -8.30
N ASN A 13 0.61 8.23 -9.56
CA ASN A 13 0.14 9.58 -9.88
C ASN A 13 -1.38 9.74 -9.70
N GLY A 14 -2.14 8.67 -9.95
CA GLY A 14 -3.60 8.61 -9.81
C GLY A 14 -4.08 8.08 -8.46
N ASN A 15 -3.20 7.49 -7.66
CA ASN A 15 -3.52 6.96 -6.35
C ASN A 15 -3.64 8.12 -5.34
N VAL A 16 -4.86 8.35 -4.84
CA VAL A 16 -5.16 9.44 -3.89
C VAL A 16 -4.86 9.07 -2.43
N TRP A 17 -4.62 7.80 -2.13
CA TRP A 17 -4.38 7.27 -0.79
C TRP A 17 -2.92 6.91 -0.51
N ILE A 18 -2.05 6.80 -1.53
CA ILE A 18 -0.64 6.44 -1.37
C ILE A 18 0.10 7.26 -0.30
N TRP A 19 -0.19 8.56 -0.19
CA TRP A 19 0.43 9.41 0.83
C TRP A 19 0.05 9.00 2.25
N PHE A 20 -1.17 8.50 2.46
CA PHE A 20 -1.66 8.00 3.75
C PHE A 20 -0.92 6.71 4.10
N HIS A 21 -0.82 5.77 3.16
CA HIS A 21 -0.04 4.55 3.32
C HIS A 21 1.43 4.84 3.62
N MET A 22 2.01 5.84 2.94
CA MET A 22 3.35 6.29 3.23
C MET A 22 3.47 6.85 4.66
N LEU A 23 2.55 7.73 5.07
CA LEU A 23 2.59 8.32 6.41
C LEU A 23 2.53 7.23 7.50
N PHE A 24 1.58 6.29 7.40
CA PHE A 24 1.43 5.23 8.38
C PHE A 24 2.53 4.17 8.30
N GLY A 25 3.07 3.89 7.11
CA GLY A 25 4.26 3.04 6.95
C GLY A 25 5.47 3.62 7.67
N GLY A 26 5.70 4.94 7.55
CA GLY A 26 6.80 5.63 8.23
C GLY A 26 6.63 5.70 9.75
N ILE A 27 5.42 6.02 10.23
CA ILE A 27 5.11 6.03 11.67
C ILE A 27 5.26 4.61 12.25
N GLY A 28 4.70 3.61 11.55
CA GLY A 28 4.80 2.20 11.94
C GLY A 28 6.25 1.72 11.99
N ALA A 29 7.07 2.10 11.01
CA ALA A 29 8.51 1.84 11.02
C ALA A 29 9.21 2.45 12.22
N ARG A 30 8.96 3.74 12.51
CA ARG A 30 9.61 4.43 13.62
C ARG A 30 9.27 3.80 14.96
N ILE A 31 8.01 3.41 15.16
CA ILE A 31 7.58 2.73 16.38
C ILE A 31 8.16 1.31 16.42
N GLY A 32 8.09 0.56 15.33
CA GLY A 32 8.48 -0.84 15.27
C GLY A 32 9.95 -1.08 15.63
N VAL A 33 10.86 -0.20 15.18
CA VAL A 33 12.29 -0.33 15.51
C VAL A 33 12.62 -0.15 17.00
N GLU A 34 11.69 0.39 17.80
CA GLU A 34 11.85 0.48 19.26
C GLU A 34 11.57 -0.86 19.96
N PHE A 35 10.88 -1.79 19.29
CA PHE A 35 10.44 -3.07 19.88
C PHE A 35 10.98 -4.31 19.16
N PHE A 36 11.32 -4.19 17.88
CA PHE A 36 11.74 -5.29 17.01
C PHE A 36 13.04 -4.94 16.27
N SER A 37 13.70 -5.94 15.69
CA SER A 37 14.81 -5.68 14.78
C SER A 37 14.34 -4.94 13.52
N LYS A 38 15.28 -4.33 12.80
CA LYS A 38 15.02 -3.65 11.52
C LYS A 38 14.33 -4.56 10.49
N ILE A 39 14.78 -5.82 10.41
CA ILE A 39 14.25 -6.81 9.46
C ILE A 39 12.82 -7.21 9.86
N GLU A 40 12.58 -7.50 11.13
CA GLU A 40 11.24 -7.83 11.63
C GLU A 40 10.27 -6.67 11.43
N THR A 41 10.69 -5.44 11.75
CA THR A 41 9.89 -4.23 11.54
C THR A 41 9.50 -4.06 10.08
N PHE A 42 10.44 -4.24 9.14
CA PHE A 42 10.17 -4.18 7.72
C PHE A 42 9.10 -5.20 7.29
N PHE A 43 9.22 -6.46 7.73
CA PHE A 43 8.23 -7.49 7.40
C PHE A 43 6.87 -7.27 8.07
N ILE A 44 6.84 -6.73 9.29
CA ILE A 44 5.59 -6.36 9.97
C ILE A 44 4.83 -5.31 9.16
N ILE A 45 5.52 -4.27 8.67
CA ILE A 45 4.87 -3.22 7.86
C ILE A 45 4.36 -3.78 6.55
N LEU A 46 5.13 -4.62 5.87
CA LEU A 46 4.68 -5.29 4.65
C LEU A 46 3.40 -6.08 4.91
N PHE A 47 3.37 -6.84 6.00
CA PHE A 47 2.20 -7.64 6.35
C PHE A 47 0.99 -6.78 6.71
N LEU A 48 1.18 -5.68 7.44
CA LEU A 48 0.11 -4.74 7.77
C LEU A 48 -0.45 -4.04 6.52
N ALA A 49 0.41 -3.62 5.59
CA ALA A 49 -0.01 -3.03 4.32
C ALA A 49 -0.85 -4.04 3.52
N LEU A 50 -0.39 -5.28 3.38
CA LEU A 50 -1.15 -6.33 2.70
C LEU A 50 -2.49 -6.67 3.38
N ILE A 51 -2.53 -6.69 4.73
CA ILE A 51 -3.78 -6.88 5.47
C ILE A 51 -4.75 -5.74 5.17
N TRP A 52 -4.26 -4.50 5.12
CA TRP A 52 -5.11 -3.35 4.85
C TRP A 52 -5.80 -3.47 3.49
N GLU A 53 -5.08 -3.82 2.43
CA GLU A 53 -5.67 -4.04 1.09
C GLU A 53 -6.76 -5.12 1.10
N VAL A 54 -6.57 -6.18 1.90
CA VAL A 54 -7.59 -7.23 2.05
C VAL A 54 -8.80 -6.71 2.83
N VAL A 55 -8.59 -5.91 3.86
CA VAL A 55 -9.67 -5.28 4.65
C VAL A 55 -10.46 -4.32 3.79
N GLU A 56 -9.80 -3.46 3.01
CA GLU A 56 -10.43 -2.56 2.05
C GLU A 56 -11.29 -3.35 1.06
N PHE A 57 -10.71 -4.37 0.44
CA PHE A 57 -11.43 -5.21 -0.51
C PHE A 57 -12.72 -5.80 0.09
N ILE A 58 -12.67 -6.29 1.33
CA ILE A 58 -13.85 -6.88 1.99
C ILE A 58 -14.86 -5.79 2.37
N TRP A 59 -14.40 -4.70 2.97
CA TRP A 59 -15.25 -3.63 3.51
C TRP A 59 -16.03 -2.91 2.42
N ASP A 60 -15.39 -2.68 1.28
CA ASP A 60 -15.99 -1.94 0.17
C ASP A 60 -16.87 -2.81 -0.74
N GLY A 61 -17.09 -4.09 -0.39
CA GLY A 61 -18.02 -4.98 -1.08
C GLY A 61 -17.38 -5.90 -2.11
N GLY A 62 -16.11 -6.27 -1.90
CA GLY A 62 -15.40 -7.23 -2.73
C GLY A 62 -15.26 -6.77 -4.18
N LYS A 63 -15.41 -7.72 -5.12
CA LYS A 63 -15.19 -7.44 -6.54
C LYS A 63 -16.13 -6.38 -7.10
N GLU A 64 -17.41 -6.45 -6.75
CA GLU A 64 -18.39 -5.47 -7.25
C GLU A 64 -18.11 -4.06 -6.70
N GLY A 65 -17.70 -3.98 -5.43
CA GLY A 65 -17.24 -2.75 -4.79
C GLY A 65 -16.07 -2.11 -5.52
N MET A 66 -15.01 -2.89 -5.72
CA MET A 66 -13.80 -2.42 -6.40
C MET A 66 -14.07 -1.96 -7.83
N ILE A 67 -14.91 -2.69 -8.57
CA ILE A 67 -15.29 -2.27 -9.93
C ILE A 67 -16.09 -0.96 -9.89
N LYS A 68 -16.95 -0.76 -8.89
CA LYS A 68 -17.72 0.48 -8.74
C LYS A 68 -16.86 1.70 -8.39
N ILE A 69 -15.84 1.52 -7.55
CA ILE A 69 -14.94 2.60 -7.09
C ILE A 69 -13.88 2.91 -8.15
N TYR A 70 -13.16 1.89 -8.62
CA TYR A 70 -11.99 2.03 -9.49
C TYR A 70 -12.30 1.88 -10.99
N GLY A 71 -13.52 1.48 -11.33
CA GLY A 71 -13.94 1.16 -12.70
C GLY A 71 -13.50 -0.22 -13.20
N SER A 72 -12.47 -0.82 -12.59
CA SER A 72 -12.03 -2.19 -12.90
C SER A 72 -11.20 -2.79 -11.76
N LEU A 73 -11.17 -4.12 -11.66
CA LEU A 73 -10.28 -4.83 -10.74
C LEU A 73 -8.80 -4.64 -11.07
N GLU A 74 -8.48 -4.39 -12.34
CA GLU A 74 -7.11 -4.12 -12.74
C GLU A 74 -6.63 -2.79 -12.16
N HIS A 75 -7.45 -1.74 -12.24
CA HIS A 75 -7.11 -0.44 -11.68
C HIS A 75 -6.90 -0.54 -10.16
N TRP A 76 -7.85 -1.16 -9.44
CA TRP A 76 -7.69 -1.44 -8.01
C TRP A 76 -6.38 -2.17 -7.70
N PHE A 77 -6.02 -3.20 -8.46
CA PHE A 77 -4.76 -3.93 -8.23
C PHE A 77 -3.53 -3.02 -8.32
N TYR A 78 -3.48 -2.09 -9.28
CA TYR A 78 -2.35 -1.15 -9.39
C TYR A 78 -2.38 -0.09 -8.29
N ASP A 79 -3.56 0.35 -7.85
CA ASP A 79 -3.75 1.27 -6.72
C ASP A 79 -3.20 0.64 -5.43
N SER A 80 -3.70 -0.55 -5.06
CA SER A 80 -3.22 -1.35 -3.92
C SER A 80 -1.73 -1.67 -3.98
N LEU A 81 -1.21 -1.98 -5.18
CA LEU A 81 0.23 -2.20 -5.35
C LEU A 81 1.02 -0.91 -5.06
N GLY A 82 0.50 0.24 -5.49
CA GLY A 82 1.03 1.56 -5.20
C GLY A 82 1.09 1.85 -3.70
N ASP A 83 0.00 1.57 -2.99
CA ASP A 83 -0.11 1.74 -1.55
C ASP A 83 0.90 0.90 -0.77
N VAL A 84 1.02 -0.39 -1.11
CA VAL A 84 2.01 -1.29 -0.50
C VAL A 84 3.43 -0.82 -0.81
N VAL A 85 3.74 -0.49 -2.07
CA VAL A 85 5.08 -0.02 -2.45
C VAL A 85 5.42 1.31 -1.77
N GLY A 86 4.47 2.24 -1.70
CA GLY A 86 4.62 3.52 -1.02
C GLY A 86 4.93 3.35 0.46
N ALA A 87 4.12 2.56 1.17
CA ALA A 87 4.32 2.24 2.59
C ALA A 87 5.70 1.59 2.85
N MET A 88 6.11 0.66 1.98
CA MET A 88 7.39 -0.03 2.13
C MET A 88 8.58 0.87 1.81
N TRP A 89 8.46 1.74 0.82
CA TRP A 89 9.53 2.67 0.44
C TRP A 89 9.87 3.63 1.58
N ILE A 90 8.87 4.25 2.19
CA ILE A 90 9.11 5.17 3.30
C ILE A 90 9.52 4.44 4.58
N ALA A 91 8.99 3.23 4.83
CA ALA A 91 9.45 2.41 5.94
C ALA A 91 10.95 2.09 5.81
N LEU A 92 11.42 1.75 4.60
CA LEU A 92 12.83 1.53 4.33
C LEU A 92 13.69 2.76 4.68
N LEU A 93 13.25 3.96 4.26
CA LEU A 93 13.94 5.22 4.55
C LEU A 93 13.93 5.61 6.03
N VAL A 94 12.96 5.15 6.82
CA VAL A 94 12.90 5.40 8.26
C VAL A 94 13.77 4.40 9.03
N ILE A 95 13.88 3.16 8.54
CA ILE A 95 14.65 2.09 9.17
C ILE A 95 16.18 2.27 8.93
N TYR A 96 16.57 2.85 7.78
CA TYR A 96 17.96 2.98 7.33
C TYR A 96 18.35 4.41 7.00
#